data_AF-A0A8J3ZG43-F1
#
_entry.id   AF-A0A8J3ZG43-F1
#
_cell.length_a   1.000
_cell.length_b   1.000
_cell.length_c   1.000
_cell.angle_alpha   90.00
_cell.angle_beta   90.00
_cell.angle_gamma   90.00
#
_symmetry.space_group_name_H-M   'P 1'
#
loop_
_entity.id
_entity.type
_entity.pdbx_description
1 polymer ?
#
loop_
_entity_poly.entity_id
_entity_poly.type
_entity_poly.pdbx_seq_one_letter_code
_entity_poly.pdbx_strand_id
1 'polypeptide(L)'
;MRVPAATTVPERLSFAEADTRVDGVLSASFEGAYDTVLFFDGHVTLDGNFLPAVAAMHRGMPTNDRRWPPVKPVGRAYRPTGIDLIVVTGDLTVAGDIELDESRPGLYVAGTTRAETLVGGDAEIYIGDGAFTYLVYGYYNHGILETGTVATPWVINSGHDLRVKAPDAYHIDNHGDDADSDFSRSNIGAAFVSPVVDAEDATIIVSAFLERLRAGLPVLRPDVTAAAPSHRGDLPA
;
A
#
# COMPACT_ATOMS: atom_id res chain seq x y z
N MET A 1 -14.39 26.18 12.09
CA MET A 1 -14.18 26.77 10.75
C MET A 1 -12.99 26.02 10.14
N ARG A 2 -13.23 25.07 9.23
CA ARG A 2 -12.13 24.35 8.55
C ARG A 2 -11.56 25.29 7.49
N VAL A 3 -10.31 25.70 7.65
CA VAL A 3 -9.55 26.36 6.59
C VAL A 3 -9.42 25.34 5.45
N PRO A 4 -9.79 25.67 4.21
CA PRO A 4 -9.58 24.74 3.09
C PRO A 4 -8.08 24.43 3.01
N ALA A 5 -7.74 23.15 3.09
CA ALA A 5 -6.36 22.71 2.89
C ALA A 5 -5.92 23.17 1.50
N ALA A 6 -4.81 23.90 1.42
CA ALA A 6 -4.24 24.25 0.14
C ALA A 6 -3.87 22.96 -0.60
N THR A 7 -4.39 22.78 -1.80
CA THR A 7 -4.01 21.64 -2.64
C THR A 7 -2.58 21.83 -3.08
N THR A 8 -1.69 20.97 -2.58
CA THR A 8 -0.27 20.98 -2.93
C THR A 8 -0.11 20.59 -4.39
N VAL A 9 0.41 21.50 -5.22
CA VAL A 9 0.75 21.19 -6.61
C VAL A 9 2.03 20.36 -6.60
N PRO A 10 2.03 19.13 -7.16
CA PRO A 10 3.23 18.31 -7.14
C PRO A 10 4.34 18.87 -8.03
N GLU A 11 5.58 18.66 -7.63
CA GLU A 11 6.78 18.92 -8.42
C GLU A 11 7.33 17.61 -9.00
N ARG A 12 8.01 17.70 -10.16
CA ARG A 12 8.77 16.58 -10.71
C ARG A 12 10.25 16.80 -10.41
N LEU A 13 10.85 15.89 -9.66
CA LEU A 13 12.25 15.98 -9.22
C LEU A 13 13.03 14.76 -9.70
N SER A 14 14.35 14.88 -9.75
CA SER A 14 15.22 13.71 -9.69
C SER A 14 15.19 13.08 -8.30
N PHE A 15 15.60 11.81 -8.19
CA PHE A 15 15.69 11.14 -6.90
C PHE A 15 16.62 11.87 -5.91
N ALA A 16 17.80 12.31 -6.35
CA ALA A 16 18.74 13.01 -5.49
C ALA A 16 18.19 14.34 -4.94
N GLU A 17 17.44 15.09 -5.76
CA GLU A 17 16.77 16.33 -5.30
C GLU A 17 15.65 16.02 -4.30
N ALA A 18 14.82 15.02 -4.57
CA ALA A 18 13.77 14.59 -3.64
C ALA A 18 14.36 14.08 -2.31
N ASP A 19 15.41 13.27 -2.37
CA ASP A 19 16.11 12.70 -1.22
C ASP A 19 16.72 13.79 -0.35
N THR A 20 17.32 14.81 -0.97
CA THR A 20 17.83 16.00 -0.26
C THR A 20 16.71 16.72 0.48
N ARG A 21 15.49 16.80 -0.07
CA ARG A 21 14.35 17.48 0.58
C ARG A 21 13.76 16.71 1.76
N VAL A 22 14.01 15.41 1.84
CA VAL A 22 13.60 14.56 2.97
C VAL A 22 14.80 14.06 3.76
N ASP A 23 15.87 14.85 3.79
CA ASP A 23 17.07 14.64 4.62
C ASP A 23 17.72 13.26 4.47
N GLY A 24 17.74 12.71 3.24
CA GLY A 24 18.41 11.44 2.92
C GLY A 24 17.59 10.18 3.23
N VAL A 25 16.31 10.32 3.59
CA VAL A 25 15.48 9.16 3.94
C VAL A 25 15.26 8.22 2.75
N LEU A 26 15.14 8.73 1.52
CA LEU A 26 14.88 7.86 0.37
C LEU A 26 16.07 6.95 0.09
N SER A 27 17.30 7.48 0.12
CA SER A 27 18.50 6.66 -0.09
C SER A 27 18.82 5.72 1.07
N ALA A 28 18.28 5.98 2.26
CA ALA A 28 18.39 5.09 3.41
C ALA A 28 17.38 3.94 3.39
N SER A 29 16.18 4.18 2.84
CA SER A 29 15.08 3.21 2.84
C SER A 29 14.97 2.42 1.55
N PHE A 30 15.08 3.06 0.39
CA PHE A 30 14.82 2.40 -0.89
C PHE A 30 16.06 1.69 -1.46
N GLU A 31 15.85 0.46 -1.93
CA GLU A 31 16.86 -0.35 -2.61
C GLU A 31 16.84 -0.13 -4.14
N GLY A 32 15.67 0.24 -4.69
CA GLY A 32 15.46 0.42 -6.12
C GLY A 32 16.12 1.68 -6.69
N ALA A 33 16.42 1.64 -7.99
CA ALA A 33 16.87 2.80 -8.75
C ALA A 33 15.67 3.59 -9.31
N TYR A 34 15.44 4.78 -8.78
CA TYR A 34 14.34 5.67 -9.19
C TYR A 34 14.92 6.88 -9.96
N ASP A 35 14.41 7.15 -11.16
CA ASP A 35 14.90 8.27 -11.97
C ASP A 35 14.01 9.50 -11.81
N THR A 36 12.69 9.28 -11.80
CA THR A 36 11.69 10.34 -11.69
C THR A 36 10.88 10.22 -10.40
N VAL A 37 10.85 11.30 -9.62
CA VAL A 37 10.01 11.45 -8.43
C VAL A 37 8.90 12.45 -8.67
N LEU A 38 7.66 12.09 -8.34
CA LEU A 38 6.57 13.03 -8.16
C LEU A 38 6.48 13.41 -6.68
N PHE A 39 6.84 14.66 -6.38
CA PHE A 39 7.04 15.15 -5.02
C PHE A 39 5.92 16.09 -4.60
N PHE A 40 5.28 15.79 -3.47
CA PHE A 40 4.26 16.63 -2.84
C PHE A 40 4.81 17.19 -1.52
N ASP A 41 5.02 18.50 -1.47
CA ASP A 41 5.47 19.20 -0.27
C ASP A 41 4.31 19.56 0.66
N GLY A 42 3.97 18.63 1.55
CA GLY A 42 2.92 18.77 2.55
C GLY A 42 1.80 17.73 2.38
N HIS A 43 0.61 18.11 2.83
CA HIS A 43 -0.54 17.22 2.86
C HIS A 43 -1.17 17.03 1.47
N VAL A 44 -1.70 15.84 1.22
CA VAL A 44 -2.36 15.49 -0.04
C VAL A 44 -3.72 14.85 0.26
N THR A 45 -4.75 15.28 -0.45
CA THR A 45 -6.07 14.64 -0.44
C THR A 45 -6.47 14.31 -1.87
N LEU A 46 -6.81 13.06 -2.13
CA LEU A 46 -7.16 12.55 -3.45
C LEU A 46 -8.57 11.97 -3.45
N ASP A 47 -9.38 12.40 -4.42
CA ASP A 47 -10.68 11.82 -4.69
C ASP A 47 -10.53 10.55 -5.56
N GLY A 48 -11.14 9.45 -5.15
CA GLY A 48 -11.05 8.15 -5.80
C GLY A 48 -9.76 7.38 -5.49
N ASN A 49 -9.40 6.44 -6.37
CA ASN A 49 -8.22 5.58 -6.21
C ASN A 49 -6.93 6.34 -6.50
N PHE A 50 -5.87 5.96 -5.79
CA PHE A 50 -4.57 6.65 -5.75
C PHE A 50 -3.95 6.86 -7.13
N LEU A 51 -3.63 5.79 -7.86
CA LEU A 51 -2.92 5.89 -9.15
C LEU A 51 -3.73 6.67 -10.20
N PRO A 52 -5.04 6.43 -10.41
CA PRO A 52 -5.85 7.25 -11.31
C PRO A 52 -5.87 8.74 -10.92
N ALA A 53 -5.99 9.06 -9.63
CA ALA A 53 -5.99 10.44 -9.15
C ALA A 53 -4.63 11.12 -9.36
N VAL A 54 -3.53 10.44 -9.06
CA VAL A 54 -2.17 10.92 -9.33
C VAL A 54 -1.94 11.15 -10.83
N ALA A 55 -2.36 10.20 -11.67
CA ALA A 55 -2.25 10.32 -13.13
C ALA A 55 -3.06 11.51 -13.68
N ALA A 56 -4.24 11.80 -13.09
CA ALA A 56 -5.04 12.96 -13.48
C ALA A 56 -4.34 14.29 -13.14
N MET A 57 -3.71 14.39 -11.97
CA MET A 57 -2.92 15.57 -11.60
C MET A 57 -1.69 15.74 -12.51
N HIS A 58 -1.00 14.65 -12.84
CA HIS A 58 0.17 14.69 -13.70
C HIS A 58 -0.16 15.18 -15.12
N ARG A 59 -1.28 14.73 -15.71
CA ARG A 59 -1.73 15.20 -17.04
C ARG A 59 -2.08 16.68 -17.11
N GLY A 60 -2.40 17.30 -15.97
CA GLY A 60 -2.69 18.73 -15.88
C GLY A 60 -1.45 19.63 -15.87
N MET A 61 -0.24 19.07 -15.71
CA MET A 61 0.98 19.86 -15.69
C MET A 61 1.34 20.37 -17.09
N PRO A 62 1.79 21.64 -17.23
CA PRO A 62 2.27 22.14 -18.51
C PRO A 62 3.45 21.30 -18.99
N THR A 63 3.27 20.56 -20.09
CA THR A 63 4.35 19.86 -20.80
C THR A 63 5.22 20.86 -21.55
N ASN A 64 5.84 21.80 -20.84
CA ASN A 64 6.77 22.74 -21.47
C ASN A 64 8.07 22.04 -21.92
N ASP A 65 8.27 20.78 -21.52
CA ASP A 65 9.38 19.96 -21.97
C ASP A 65 8.97 19.08 -23.16
N ARG A 66 9.12 19.64 -24.37
CA ARG A 66 9.05 18.90 -25.66
C ARG A 66 10.38 18.27 -26.03
N ARG A 67 11.42 18.45 -25.22
CA ARG A 67 12.64 17.64 -25.27
C ARG A 67 12.58 16.74 -24.06
N TRP A 68 13.16 15.56 -24.18
CA TRP A 68 13.55 14.71 -23.05
C TRP A 68 12.54 13.63 -22.61
N PRO A 69 12.94 12.35 -22.70
CA PRO A 69 12.93 11.70 -24.00
C PRO A 69 11.81 10.65 -24.07
N PRO A 70 11.42 10.22 -25.28
CA PRO A 70 10.72 8.95 -25.43
C PRO A 70 11.70 7.86 -25.00
N VAL A 71 11.51 7.31 -23.81
CA VAL A 71 12.22 6.11 -23.37
C VAL A 71 11.88 5.03 -24.38
N LYS A 72 12.89 4.56 -25.14
CA LYS A 72 12.71 3.34 -25.92
C LYS A 72 12.35 2.24 -24.92
N PRO A 73 11.30 1.44 -25.14
CA PRO A 73 10.97 0.35 -24.25
C PRO A 73 12.13 -0.64 -24.26
N VAL A 74 12.99 -0.57 -23.26
CA VAL A 74 14.00 -1.60 -22.98
C VAL A 74 13.39 -2.47 -21.89
N GLY A 75 12.81 -3.60 -22.28
CA GLY A 75 12.38 -4.64 -21.35
C GLY A 75 11.11 -4.34 -20.53
N ARG A 76 9.95 -4.69 -21.11
CA ARG A 76 8.78 -5.33 -20.47
C ARG A 76 8.09 -4.77 -19.20
N ALA A 77 8.44 -3.63 -18.62
CA ALA A 77 7.59 -3.02 -17.58
C ALA A 77 6.79 -1.86 -18.19
N TYR A 78 5.47 -2.01 -18.27
CA TYR A 78 4.56 -0.92 -18.65
C TYR A 78 4.64 0.17 -17.57
N ARG A 79 5.14 1.36 -17.93
CA ARG A 79 5.21 2.53 -17.02
C ARG A 79 4.15 3.56 -17.46
N PRO A 80 2.88 3.46 -17.01
CA PRO A 80 1.80 4.30 -17.51
C PRO A 80 1.99 5.80 -17.25
N THR A 81 2.79 6.18 -16.26
CA THR A 81 2.94 7.58 -15.81
C THR A 81 4.33 8.16 -16.07
N GLY A 82 5.34 7.33 -16.36
CA GLY A 82 6.75 7.76 -16.37
C GLY A 82 7.25 8.29 -15.02
N ILE A 83 6.53 8.00 -13.94
CA ILE A 83 6.90 8.30 -12.56
C ILE A 83 7.39 6.99 -11.95
N ASP A 84 8.56 7.03 -11.32
CA ASP A 84 9.14 5.84 -10.68
C ASP A 84 8.82 5.81 -9.18
N LEU A 85 8.75 6.99 -8.54
CA LEU A 85 8.51 7.13 -7.10
C LEU A 85 7.56 8.29 -6.83
N ILE A 86 6.65 8.12 -5.88
CA ILE A 86 5.79 9.18 -5.37
C ILE A 86 6.20 9.49 -3.92
N VAL A 87 6.44 10.77 -3.61
CA VAL A 87 6.86 11.23 -2.29
C VAL A 87 5.84 12.23 -1.76
N VAL A 88 5.34 12.00 -0.54
CA VAL A 88 4.47 12.92 0.19
C VAL A 88 5.11 13.25 1.54
N THR A 89 5.46 14.51 1.77
CA THR A 89 6.13 14.92 3.03
C THR A 89 5.17 15.16 4.19
N GLY A 90 3.87 15.21 3.94
CA GLY A 90 2.82 15.28 4.97
C GLY A 90 1.89 14.07 4.96
N ASP A 91 0.70 14.26 5.51
CA ASP A 91 -0.39 13.26 5.47
C ASP A 91 -0.90 13.00 4.04
N LEU A 92 -1.21 11.73 3.76
CA LEU A 92 -1.89 11.30 2.55
C LEU A 92 -3.29 10.81 2.91
N THR A 93 -4.33 11.41 2.31
CA THR A 93 -5.71 10.92 2.39
C THR A 93 -6.21 10.56 1.00
N VAL A 94 -6.63 9.32 0.82
CA VAL A 94 -7.18 8.80 -0.44
C VAL A 94 -8.60 8.34 -0.17
N ALA A 95 -9.57 8.79 -0.95
CA ALA A 95 -10.98 8.43 -0.75
C ALA A 95 -11.32 6.99 -1.23
N GLY A 96 -10.41 6.35 -1.95
CA GLY A 96 -10.49 4.95 -2.38
C GLY A 96 -9.24 4.16 -2.01
N ASP A 97 -8.80 3.30 -2.93
CA ASP A 97 -7.68 2.38 -2.72
C ASP A 97 -6.32 3.01 -3.02
N ILE A 98 -5.30 2.59 -2.27
CA ILE A 98 -3.90 2.70 -2.66
C ILE A 98 -3.46 1.32 -3.17
N GLU A 99 -3.39 1.18 -4.49
CA GLU A 99 -3.07 -0.09 -5.17
C GLU A 99 -1.81 0.11 -6.02
N LEU A 100 -0.73 -0.57 -5.64
CA LEU A 100 0.59 -0.51 -6.26
C LEU A 100 1.06 -1.93 -6.61
N ASP A 101 0.36 -2.54 -7.57
CA ASP A 101 0.42 -3.96 -7.94
C ASP A 101 1.72 -4.44 -8.59
N GLU A 102 2.47 -3.51 -9.15
CA GLU A 102 3.65 -3.77 -9.97
C GLU A 102 4.89 -3.21 -9.27
N SER A 103 6.08 -3.48 -9.82
CA SER A 103 7.34 -2.93 -9.28
C SER A 103 7.42 -1.39 -9.21
N ARG A 104 6.52 -0.65 -9.89
CA ARG A 104 6.50 0.82 -9.92
C ARG A 104 5.08 1.39 -10.06
N PRO A 105 4.81 2.60 -9.54
CA PRO A 105 5.74 3.43 -8.78
C PRO A 105 5.94 2.93 -7.34
N GLY A 106 7.09 3.23 -6.74
CA GLY A 106 7.26 3.17 -5.29
C GLY A 106 6.51 4.31 -4.59
N LEU A 107 6.35 4.23 -3.28
CA LEU A 107 5.65 5.24 -2.48
C LEU A 107 6.38 5.53 -1.16
N TYR A 108 6.57 6.82 -0.86
CA TYR A 108 6.99 7.30 0.45
C TYR A 108 5.99 8.31 1.00
N VAL A 109 5.51 8.11 2.22
CA VAL A 109 4.65 9.06 2.95
C VAL A 109 5.21 9.28 4.36
N ALA A 110 5.71 10.49 4.64
CA ALA A 110 6.28 10.81 5.94
C ALA A 110 5.22 10.98 7.05
N GLY A 111 4.01 11.45 6.68
CA GLY A 111 2.91 11.68 7.60
C GLY A 111 1.98 10.47 7.78
N THR A 112 0.76 10.75 8.25
CA THR A 112 -0.26 9.71 8.42
C THR A 112 -0.97 9.40 7.11
N THR A 113 -1.14 8.12 6.79
CA THR A 113 -1.89 7.66 5.60
C THR A 113 -3.31 7.21 5.94
N ARG A 114 -4.31 7.64 5.16
CA ARG A 114 -5.71 7.19 5.27
C ARG A 114 -6.25 6.76 3.91
N ALA A 115 -6.81 5.56 3.83
CA ALA A 115 -7.42 5.03 2.61
C ALA A 115 -8.48 3.94 2.91
N GLU A 116 -9.16 3.44 1.88
CA GLU A 116 -9.99 2.22 2.03
C GLU A 116 -9.11 0.99 2.24
N THR A 117 -8.08 0.84 1.38
CA THR A 117 -7.12 -0.26 1.40
C THR A 117 -5.72 0.24 1.08
N LEU A 118 -4.72 -0.54 1.50
CA LEU A 118 -3.36 -0.47 0.98
C LEU A 118 -2.96 -1.83 0.41
N VAL A 119 -2.64 -1.85 -0.87
CA VAL A 119 -2.22 -3.05 -1.61
C VAL A 119 -0.86 -2.78 -2.23
N GLY A 120 0.12 -3.60 -1.86
CA GLY A 120 1.48 -3.59 -2.42
C GLY A 120 1.78 -4.90 -3.13
N GLY A 121 2.12 -4.81 -4.42
CA GLY A 121 2.73 -5.88 -5.20
C GLY A 121 4.26 -5.82 -5.08
N ASP A 122 4.98 -5.79 -6.20
CA ASP A 122 6.46 -5.72 -6.20
C ASP A 122 7.05 -4.32 -5.94
N ALA A 123 6.23 -3.31 -5.61
CA ALA A 123 6.70 -1.97 -5.30
C ALA A 123 7.36 -1.88 -3.92
N GLU A 124 8.25 -0.91 -3.75
CA GLU A 124 8.70 -0.47 -2.42
C GLU A 124 7.78 0.63 -1.90
N ILE A 125 7.19 0.40 -0.73
CA ILE A 125 6.19 1.25 -0.08
C ILE A 125 6.61 1.48 1.36
N TYR A 126 6.88 2.73 1.70
CA TYR A 126 7.21 3.16 3.05
C TYR A 126 6.23 4.23 3.49
N ILE A 127 5.40 3.92 4.48
CA ILE A 127 4.47 4.89 5.06
C ILE A 127 4.70 5.01 6.57
N GLY A 128 4.42 6.19 7.13
CA GLY A 128 4.35 6.36 8.57
C GLY A 128 3.15 5.62 9.19
N ASP A 129 2.55 6.21 10.21
CA ASP A 129 1.32 5.68 10.80
C ASP A 129 0.16 5.75 9.80
N GLY A 130 -0.91 4.97 10.04
CA GLY A 130 -2.04 4.96 9.11
C GLY A 130 -3.35 4.42 9.63
N ALA A 131 -4.39 4.56 8.82
CA ALA A 131 -5.70 3.95 9.06
C ALA A 131 -6.32 3.51 7.73
N PHE A 132 -6.68 2.23 7.65
CA PHE A 132 -7.26 1.59 6.49
C PHE A 132 -8.60 0.97 6.86
N THR A 133 -9.61 1.21 6.02
CA THR A 133 -10.98 0.80 6.33
C THR A 133 -11.15 -0.72 6.27
N TYR A 134 -10.53 -1.35 5.28
CA TYR A 134 -10.76 -2.77 5.01
C TYR A 134 -9.52 -3.64 5.25
N LEU A 135 -8.38 -3.34 4.63
CA LEU A 135 -7.20 -4.20 4.76
C LEU A 135 -5.89 -3.51 4.37
N VAL A 136 -4.78 -4.12 4.81
CA VAL A 136 -3.44 -3.97 4.23
C VAL A 136 -3.05 -5.32 3.62
N TYR A 137 -2.60 -5.32 2.38
CA TYR A 137 -2.26 -6.54 1.63
C TYR A 137 -0.92 -6.39 0.93
N GLY A 138 0.00 -7.33 1.18
CA GLY A 138 1.23 -7.49 0.43
C GLY A 138 1.22 -8.78 -0.39
N TYR A 139 1.62 -8.71 -1.65
CA TYR A 139 1.82 -9.88 -2.51
C TYR A 139 3.01 -9.73 -3.44
N TYR A 140 3.52 -10.87 -3.91
CA TYR A 140 4.83 -10.99 -4.57
C TYR A 140 6.02 -10.64 -3.67
N ASN A 141 7.17 -11.23 -3.97
CA ASN A 141 8.30 -11.30 -3.03
C ASN A 141 9.47 -10.38 -3.38
N HIS A 142 9.31 -9.43 -4.32
CA HIS A 142 10.39 -8.52 -4.72
C HIS A 142 10.22 -7.10 -4.21
N GLY A 143 9.04 -6.73 -3.70
CA GLY A 143 8.80 -5.44 -3.06
C GLY A 143 8.92 -5.49 -1.54
N ILE A 144 8.79 -4.32 -0.94
CA ILE A 144 8.77 -4.10 0.51
C ILE A 144 7.54 -3.24 0.81
N LEU A 145 6.74 -3.62 1.80
CA LEU A 145 5.68 -2.78 2.34
C LEU A 145 5.93 -2.63 3.84
N GLU A 146 6.43 -1.45 4.21
CA GLU A 146 6.78 -1.10 5.57
C GLU A 146 5.91 0.06 6.07
N THR A 147 5.41 -0.08 7.29
CA THR A 147 4.54 0.91 7.92
C THR A 147 5.00 1.29 9.33
N GLY A 148 4.60 2.48 9.77
CA GLY A 148 4.43 2.77 11.20
C GLY A 148 3.31 1.94 11.82
N THR A 149 2.66 2.45 12.86
CA THR A 149 1.49 1.78 13.45
C THR A 149 0.24 2.09 12.62
N VAL A 150 -0.45 1.05 12.14
CA VAL A 150 -1.66 1.20 11.33
C VAL A 150 -2.88 0.62 12.03
N ALA A 151 -4.01 1.32 11.92
CA ALA A 151 -5.32 0.82 12.29
C ALA A 151 -5.98 0.18 11.05
N THR A 152 -6.12 -1.14 11.06
CA THR A 152 -6.80 -1.91 10.00
C THR A 152 -7.41 -3.16 10.64
N PRO A 153 -8.56 -3.67 10.17
CA PRO A 153 -9.10 -4.91 10.70
C PRO A 153 -8.36 -6.15 10.16
N TRP A 154 -7.70 -6.05 9.00
CA TRP A 154 -7.04 -7.18 8.34
C TRP A 154 -5.67 -6.81 7.79
N VAL A 155 -4.71 -7.72 7.98
CA VAL A 155 -3.41 -7.73 7.30
C VAL A 155 -3.28 -9.06 6.60
N ILE A 156 -3.02 -9.05 5.28
CA ILE A 156 -2.87 -10.26 4.48
C ILE A 156 -1.47 -10.26 3.86
N ASN A 157 -0.73 -11.36 4.03
CA ASN A 157 0.52 -11.61 3.35
C ASN A 157 0.35 -12.74 2.32
N SER A 158 0.87 -12.54 1.12
CA SER A 158 1.00 -13.56 0.07
C SER A 158 2.42 -13.54 -0.51
N GLY A 159 3.41 -13.70 0.37
CA GLY A 159 4.82 -13.89 0.02
C GLY A 159 5.61 -12.60 -0.10
N HIS A 160 5.12 -11.51 0.48
CA HIS A 160 5.70 -10.18 0.44
C HIS A 160 6.58 -9.91 1.66
N ASP A 161 7.61 -9.06 1.51
CA ASP A 161 8.35 -8.51 2.66
C ASP A 161 7.47 -7.47 3.36
N LEU A 162 6.53 -8.00 4.15
CA LEU A 162 5.46 -7.24 4.79
C LEU A 162 5.87 -6.88 6.22
N ARG A 163 6.27 -5.63 6.43
CA ARG A 163 6.73 -5.09 7.71
C ARG A 163 5.66 -4.15 8.28
N VAL A 164 4.49 -4.72 8.58
CA VAL A 164 3.31 -3.98 9.01
C VAL A 164 3.08 -4.13 10.51
N LYS A 165 2.90 -3.02 11.21
CA LYS A 165 2.53 -3.00 12.63
C LYS A 165 1.04 -2.67 12.81
N ALA A 166 0.21 -3.70 13.02
CA ALA A 166 -1.23 -3.56 13.18
C ALA A 166 -1.77 -4.37 14.39
N PRO A 167 -1.62 -3.88 15.63
CA PRO A 167 -1.81 -4.69 16.86
C PRO A 167 -3.22 -5.22 17.10
N ASP A 168 -4.23 -4.65 16.42
CA ASP A 168 -5.63 -5.05 16.54
C ASP A 168 -6.17 -5.75 15.27
N ALA A 169 -5.31 -5.98 14.27
CA ALA A 169 -5.70 -6.65 13.04
C ALA A 169 -5.67 -8.17 13.18
N TYR A 170 -6.46 -8.86 12.36
CA TYR A 170 -6.25 -10.26 12.06
C TYR A 170 -5.19 -10.43 10.98
N HIS A 171 -4.19 -11.26 11.24
CA HIS A 171 -3.12 -11.57 10.32
C HIS A 171 -3.42 -12.87 9.55
N ILE A 172 -3.42 -12.78 8.23
CA ILE A 172 -3.60 -13.92 7.33
C ILE A 172 -2.31 -14.12 6.54
N ASP A 173 -1.79 -15.33 6.57
CA ASP A 173 -0.69 -15.75 5.70
C ASP A 173 -1.16 -16.83 4.72
N ASN A 174 -1.22 -16.46 3.44
CA ASN A 174 -1.63 -17.36 2.37
C ASN A 174 -0.59 -18.45 2.07
N HIS A 175 0.69 -18.24 2.35
CA HIS A 175 1.71 -19.27 2.07
C HIS A 175 1.98 -20.20 3.25
N GLY A 176 1.65 -19.79 4.46
CA GLY A 176 1.81 -20.58 5.68
C GLY A 176 3.26 -20.68 6.15
N ASP A 177 4.09 -19.70 5.80
CA ASP A 177 5.48 -19.55 6.25
C ASP A 177 5.66 -18.53 7.39
N ASP A 178 4.59 -17.83 7.78
CA ASP A 178 4.52 -16.98 8.96
C ASP A 178 3.83 -17.69 10.14
N ALA A 179 4.65 -18.07 11.13
CA ALA A 179 4.19 -18.75 12.34
C ALA A 179 3.34 -17.87 13.26
N ASP A 180 3.40 -16.55 13.07
CA ASP A 180 2.70 -15.57 13.88
C ASP A 180 1.30 -15.26 13.32
N SER A 181 0.92 -15.75 12.13
CA SER A 181 -0.40 -15.50 11.56
C SER A 181 -1.58 -16.10 12.38
N ASP A 182 -2.69 -15.38 12.51
CA ASP A 182 -3.94 -15.90 13.12
C ASP A 182 -4.58 -16.96 12.21
N PHE A 183 -4.46 -16.74 10.89
CA PHE A 183 -4.95 -17.64 9.87
C PHE A 183 -3.86 -17.97 8.88
N SER A 184 -3.68 -19.25 8.62
CA SER A 184 -2.74 -19.75 7.62
C SER A 184 -3.41 -20.77 6.72
N ARG A 185 -2.69 -21.22 5.68
CA ARG A 185 -3.15 -22.29 4.78
C ARG A 185 -3.74 -23.51 5.49
N SER A 186 -3.28 -23.79 6.71
CA SER A 186 -3.74 -24.90 7.55
C SER A 186 -5.19 -24.75 8.08
N ASN A 187 -5.69 -23.52 8.24
CA ASN A 187 -6.99 -23.26 8.88
C ASN A 187 -7.92 -22.34 8.06
N ILE A 188 -7.44 -21.67 7.01
CA ILE A 188 -8.23 -20.76 6.15
C ILE A 188 -9.52 -21.43 5.67
N GLY A 189 -9.42 -22.66 5.13
CA GLY A 189 -10.57 -23.40 4.59
C GLY A 189 -11.62 -23.78 5.64
N ALA A 190 -11.26 -23.81 6.92
CA ALA A 190 -12.20 -24.03 8.02
C ALA A 190 -12.75 -22.71 8.58
N ALA A 191 -11.95 -21.64 8.56
CA ALA A 191 -12.26 -20.37 9.20
C ALA A 191 -13.14 -19.44 8.35
N PHE A 192 -12.94 -19.42 7.03
CA PHE A 192 -13.57 -18.44 6.14
C PHE A 192 -14.74 -19.03 5.35
N VAL A 193 -15.65 -18.15 4.92
CA VAL A 193 -16.77 -18.53 4.06
C VAL A 193 -16.25 -18.97 2.69
N SER A 194 -16.87 -19.98 2.09
CA SER A 194 -16.36 -20.56 0.83
C SER A 194 -16.19 -19.56 -0.32
N PRO A 195 -16.97 -18.47 -0.48
CA PRO A 195 -16.75 -17.53 -1.58
C PRO A 195 -15.42 -16.75 -1.54
N VAL A 196 -14.72 -16.73 -0.40
CA VAL A 196 -13.44 -16.00 -0.27
C VAL A 196 -12.24 -16.93 -0.17
N VAL A 197 -12.45 -18.24 -0.32
CA VAL A 197 -11.41 -19.25 -0.18
C VAL A 197 -11.20 -19.94 -1.53
N ASP A 198 -9.96 -20.00 -1.97
CA ASP A 198 -9.55 -20.90 -3.04
C ASP A 198 -9.55 -22.33 -2.49
N ALA A 199 -10.43 -23.18 -3.03
CA ALA A 199 -10.59 -24.55 -2.55
C ALA A 199 -9.40 -25.46 -2.92
N GLU A 200 -8.65 -25.13 -3.97
CA GLU A 200 -7.50 -25.92 -4.43
C GLU A 200 -6.27 -25.57 -3.59
N ASP A 201 -6.03 -24.28 -3.39
CA ASP A 201 -4.84 -23.81 -2.69
C ASP A 201 -5.03 -23.58 -1.19
N ALA A 202 -6.27 -23.56 -0.69
CA ALA A 202 -6.61 -23.22 0.70
C ALA A 202 -6.10 -21.83 1.12
N THR A 203 -6.17 -20.88 0.18
CA THR A 203 -5.75 -19.48 0.35
C THR A 203 -6.96 -18.53 0.28
N ILE A 204 -6.79 -17.29 0.74
CA ILE A 204 -7.78 -16.24 0.56
C ILE A 204 -7.73 -15.68 -0.86
N ILE A 205 -8.88 -15.66 -1.53
CA ILE A 205 -9.11 -14.92 -2.77
C ILE A 205 -9.34 -13.46 -2.38
N VAL A 206 -8.26 -12.66 -2.36
CA VAL A 206 -8.26 -11.30 -1.78
C VAL A 206 -9.29 -10.37 -2.43
N SER A 207 -9.51 -10.49 -3.75
CA SER A 207 -10.54 -9.71 -4.44
C SER A 207 -11.96 -10.02 -3.92
N ALA A 208 -12.33 -11.30 -3.84
CA ALA A 208 -13.62 -11.72 -3.30
C ALA A 208 -13.77 -11.38 -1.81
N PHE A 209 -12.67 -11.45 -1.05
CA PHE A 209 -12.61 -11.03 0.35
C PHE A 209 -12.96 -9.54 0.50
N LEU A 210 -12.30 -8.67 -0.27
CA LEU A 210 -12.51 -7.23 -0.24
C LEU A 210 -13.92 -6.84 -0.71
N GLU A 211 -14.43 -7.47 -1.78
CA GLU A 211 -15.80 -7.24 -2.25
C GLU A 211 -16.84 -7.52 -1.17
N ARG A 212 -16.65 -8.59 -0.38
CA ARG A 212 -17.55 -8.91 0.74
C ARG A 212 -17.45 -7.90 1.87
N LEU A 213 -16.24 -7.48 2.24
CA LEU A 213 -16.06 -6.45 3.27
C LEU A 213 -16.76 -5.15 2.88
N ARG A 214 -16.62 -4.70 1.62
CA ARG A 214 -17.32 -3.53 1.07
C ARG A 214 -18.84 -3.69 1.08
N ALA A 215 -19.33 -4.90 0.85
CA ALA A 215 -20.75 -5.21 0.93
C ALA A 215 -21.29 -5.36 2.37
N GLY A 216 -20.44 -5.22 3.39
CA GLY A 216 -20.81 -5.46 4.79
C GLY A 216 -21.16 -6.91 5.09
N LEU A 217 -20.67 -7.85 4.28
CA LEU A 217 -20.92 -9.27 4.42
C LEU A 217 -19.81 -9.93 5.26
N PRO A 218 -20.15 -10.96 6.06
CA PRO A 218 -19.14 -11.67 6.83
C PRO A 218 -18.16 -12.42 5.92
N VAL A 219 -16.88 -12.39 6.31
CA VAL A 219 -15.79 -13.16 5.70
C VAL A 219 -15.44 -14.42 6.50
N LEU A 220 -15.66 -14.39 7.82
CA LEU A 220 -15.53 -15.56 8.69
C LEU A 220 -16.83 -16.37 8.73
N ARG A 221 -16.70 -17.67 9.01
CA ARG A 221 -17.87 -18.52 9.29
C ARG A 221 -18.48 -18.18 10.65
N PRO A 222 -19.80 -18.39 10.84
CA PRO A 222 -20.50 -17.99 12.06
C PRO A 222 -20.03 -18.68 13.34
N ASP A 223 -19.48 -19.89 13.22
CA ASP A 223 -18.97 -20.72 14.30
C ASP A 223 -17.52 -20.38 14.70
N VAL A 224 -16.85 -19.57 13.88
CA VAL A 224 -15.50 -19.09 14.15
C VAL A 224 -15.62 -17.85 15.01
N THR A 225 -15.50 -18.03 16.32
CA THR A 225 -15.21 -16.90 17.19
C THR A 225 -13.76 -16.57 16.96
N ALA A 226 -13.48 -15.50 16.23
CA ALA A 226 -12.12 -15.04 16.09
C ALA A 226 -11.61 -14.76 17.51
N ALA A 227 -10.59 -15.53 17.94
CA ALA A 227 -9.90 -15.20 19.18
C ALA A 227 -9.41 -13.76 19.07
N ALA A 228 -9.28 -13.04 20.19
CA ALA A 228 -8.60 -11.75 20.13
C ALA A 228 -7.22 -11.95 19.47
N PRO A 229 -6.74 -11.02 18.62
CA PRO A 229 -5.46 -11.16 17.93
C PRO A 229 -4.38 -11.59 18.93
N SER A 230 -3.65 -12.66 18.63
CA SER A 230 -2.67 -13.24 19.57
C SER A 230 -1.49 -12.31 19.88
N HIS A 231 -1.29 -11.26 19.08
CA HIS A 231 -0.17 -10.32 19.14
C HIS A 231 -0.28 -9.20 20.17
N ARG A 232 -1.20 -9.31 21.13
CA ARG A 232 -1.37 -8.28 22.18
C ARG A 232 -0.27 -8.26 23.26
N GLY A 233 0.72 -9.12 23.21
CA GLY A 233 1.76 -9.17 24.24
C GLY A 233 3.10 -9.65 23.71
N ASP A 234 3.95 -8.71 23.34
CA ASP A 234 5.41 -8.70 23.61
C ASP A 234 6.09 -7.60 22.78
N LEU A 235 5.67 -6.34 22.99
CA LEU A 235 6.53 -5.22 22.63
C LEU A 235 7.45 -4.94 23.82
N PRO A 236 8.80 -4.96 23.65
CA PRO A 236 9.69 -4.50 24.69
C PRO A 236 9.37 -3.04 25.02
N ALA A 237 9.28 -2.75 26.32
CA ALA A 237 9.00 -1.43 26.87
C ALA A 237 10.07 -0.39 26.52
#